data_AF-A0A417CYE7-F1
#
_entry.id   AF-A0A417CYE7-F1
#
_cell.length_a   1.000
_cell.length_b   1.000
_cell.length_c   1.000
_cell.angle_alpha   90.00
_cell.angle_beta   90.00
_cell.angle_gamma   90.00
#
_symmetry.space_group_name_H-M   'P 1'
#
loop_
_entity.id
_entity.type
_entity.pdbx_description
1 polymer ?
#
loop_
_entity_poly.entity_id
_entity_poly.type
_entity_poly.pdbx_seq_one_letter_code
_entity_poly.pdbx_strand_id
1 'polypeptide(L)'
;MEQKNCDLLFNYLKSILYDSNVSPLDIEELDPPYRKLGMGLQYLEQAIAEMKQCSAALAKGDLKDFHPSQENFLCDNLKNIHANLEHLTWQAKQVAKGDYSQHVSYLGEFSVAFNTMISQLQEREKSLKNEAEMEKAHTESIKKYNCLLMEFIRRSNDDIFVTDVHTNEILEASRNKIHLEQEQEIVEKFKEVLAQGDSSSQQWQWIITTHDQSSYRIVSILTEWRHVPAYAHFIQDVTSEEMEHGLL
;
A
#
# COMPACT_ATOMS: atom_id res chain seq x y z
N MET A 1 -60.28 -4.96 50.39
CA MET A 1 -60.31 -4.46 48.99
C MET A 1 -59.02 -3.70 48.68
N GLU A 2 -58.61 -2.73 49.50
CA GLU A 2 -57.33 -2.02 49.31
C GLU A 2 -56.10 -2.94 49.19
N GLN A 3 -55.96 -3.94 50.08
CA GLN A 3 -54.83 -4.89 50.05
C GLN A 3 -54.72 -5.60 48.69
N LYS A 4 -55.86 -6.00 48.10
CA LYS A 4 -55.92 -6.73 46.83
C LYS A 4 -55.43 -5.86 45.67
N ASN A 5 -55.87 -4.61 45.55
CA ASN A 5 -55.44 -3.71 44.47
C ASN A 5 -53.95 -3.39 44.59
N CYS A 6 -53.46 -3.17 45.83
CA CYS A 6 -52.04 -2.94 46.09
C CYS A 6 -51.19 -4.15 45.67
N ASP A 7 -51.62 -5.37 46.01
CA ASP A 7 -50.92 -6.60 45.63
C ASP A 7 -50.91 -6.80 44.10
N LEU A 8 -52.04 -6.54 43.42
CA LEU A 8 -52.13 -6.61 41.95
C LEU A 8 -51.18 -5.61 41.28
N LEU A 9 -51.23 -4.34 41.68
CA LEU A 9 -50.35 -3.30 41.12
C LEU A 9 -48.88 -3.57 41.42
N PHE A 10 -48.55 -4.06 42.61
CA PHE A 10 -47.19 -4.40 42.99
C PHE A 10 -46.65 -5.59 42.18
N ASN A 11 -47.45 -6.65 42.03
CA ASN A 11 -47.08 -7.81 41.22
C ASN A 11 -46.92 -7.43 39.75
N TYR A 12 -47.78 -6.55 39.23
CA TYR A 12 -47.64 -6.04 37.86
C TYR A 12 -46.36 -5.23 37.67
N LEU A 13 -46.06 -4.29 38.58
CA LEU A 13 -44.80 -3.54 38.56
C LEU A 13 -43.58 -4.48 38.61
N LYS A 14 -43.63 -5.50 39.46
CA LYS A 14 -42.57 -6.52 39.54
C LYS A 14 -42.42 -7.25 38.19
N SER A 15 -43.53 -7.62 37.57
CA SER A 15 -43.53 -8.32 36.28
C SER A 15 -42.90 -7.47 35.16
N ILE A 16 -43.22 -6.17 35.11
CA ILE A 16 -42.62 -5.22 34.15
C ILE A 16 -41.08 -5.20 34.25
N LEU A 17 -40.56 -5.23 35.48
CA LEU A 17 -39.12 -5.09 35.75
C LEU A 17 -38.34 -6.39 35.54
N TYR A 18 -38.89 -7.53 35.98
CA TYR A 18 -38.13 -8.78 36.10
C TYR A 18 -38.52 -9.87 35.10
N ASP A 19 -39.76 -9.88 34.60
CA ASP A 19 -40.20 -10.96 33.74
C ASP A 19 -39.79 -10.72 32.29
N SER A 20 -39.56 -11.81 31.56
CA SER A 20 -39.30 -11.76 30.11
C SER A 20 -40.58 -11.44 29.32
N ASN A 21 -41.73 -11.91 29.82
CA ASN A 21 -43.06 -11.57 29.32
C ASN A 21 -43.88 -11.04 30.49
N VAL A 22 -44.38 -9.82 30.36
CA VAL A 22 -45.12 -9.15 31.43
C VAL A 22 -46.51 -9.78 31.56
N SER A 23 -46.92 -10.04 32.79
CA SER A 23 -48.28 -10.48 33.10
C SER A 23 -49.23 -9.29 32.96
N PRO A 24 -50.21 -9.30 32.04
CA PRO A 24 -51.05 -8.14 31.78
C PRO A 24 -51.94 -7.80 32.98
N LEU A 25 -52.02 -6.52 33.32
CA LEU A 25 -52.95 -6.00 34.32
C LEU A 25 -54.26 -5.60 33.64
N ASP A 26 -55.37 -6.21 34.07
CA ASP A 26 -56.71 -5.73 33.71
C ASP A 26 -57.09 -4.54 34.61
N ILE A 27 -57.30 -3.38 34.00
CA ILE A 27 -57.66 -2.14 34.69
C ILE A 27 -59.08 -2.22 35.25
N GLU A 28 -59.98 -3.00 34.63
CA GLU A 28 -61.36 -3.10 35.10
C GLU A 28 -61.48 -3.90 36.41
N GLU A 29 -60.51 -4.77 36.72
CA GLU A 29 -60.41 -5.49 37.99
C GLU A 29 -60.00 -4.60 39.18
N LEU A 30 -59.47 -3.40 38.91
CA LEU A 30 -59.09 -2.43 39.92
C LEU A 30 -60.29 -1.56 40.32
N ASP A 31 -60.39 -1.27 41.62
CA ASP A 31 -61.36 -0.29 42.11
C ASP A 31 -61.09 1.11 41.50
N PRO A 32 -62.13 1.94 41.29
CA PRO A 32 -62.02 3.21 40.58
C PRO A 32 -60.85 4.13 41.01
N PRO A 33 -60.49 4.26 42.31
CA PRO A 33 -59.37 5.08 42.74
C PRO A 33 -58.00 4.64 42.21
N TYR A 34 -57.83 3.35 41.91
CA TYR A 34 -56.55 2.74 41.52
C TYR A 34 -56.34 2.68 40.01
N ARG A 35 -57.42 2.79 39.21
CA ARG A 35 -57.37 2.65 37.76
C ARG A 35 -56.38 3.60 37.08
N LYS A 36 -56.31 4.86 37.55
CA LYS A 36 -55.35 5.85 37.02
C LYS A 36 -53.90 5.41 37.21
N LEU A 37 -53.57 4.82 38.36
CA LEU A 37 -52.23 4.29 38.62
C LEU A 37 -51.96 3.05 37.76
N GLY A 38 -52.95 2.16 37.61
CA GLY A 38 -52.85 1.01 36.69
C GLY A 38 -52.56 1.42 35.25
N MET A 39 -53.26 2.43 34.72
CA MET A 39 -53.00 2.99 33.39
C MET A 39 -51.58 3.58 33.29
N GLY A 40 -51.10 4.24 34.34
CA GLY A 40 -49.72 4.73 34.41
C GLY A 40 -48.68 3.60 34.37
N LEU A 41 -48.96 2.46 35.02
CA LEU A 41 -48.09 1.28 34.95
C LEU A 41 -48.14 0.60 33.58
N GLN A 42 -49.28 0.59 32.89
CA GLN A 42 -49.37 0.11 31.49
C GLN A 42 -48.54 0.99 30.54
N TYR A 43 -48.58 2.31 30.71
CA TYR A 43 -47.70 3.20 29.97
C TYR A 43 -46.21 2.91 30.27
N LEU A 44 -45.87 2.68 31.54
CA LEU A 44 -44.50 2.31 31.93
C LEU A 44 -44.06 0.98 31.30
N GLU A 45 -44.93 -0.03 31.25
CA GLU A 45 -44.67 -1.29 30.56
C GLU A 45 -44.30 -1.04 29.09
N GLN A 46 -45.12 -0.29 28.36
CA GLN A 46 -44.90 0.03 26.95
C GLN A 46 -43.57 0.77 26.76
N ALA A 47 -43.29 1.78 27.60
CA ALA A 47 -42.06 2.54 27.53
C ALA A 47 -40.81 1.67 27.75
N ILE A 48 -40.85 0.75 28.72
CA ILE A 48 -39.73 -0.18 29.00
C ILE A 48 -39.59 -1.21 27.89
N ALA A 49 -40.69 -1.76 27.37
CA ALA A 49 -40.68 -2.72 26.28
C ALA A 49 -40.04 -2.13 25.02
N GLU A 50 -40.43 -0.91 24.66
CA GLU A 50 -39.86 -0.19 23.54
C GLU A 50 -38.37 0.14 23.76
N MET A 51 -37.99 0.60 24.96
CA MET A 51 -36.57 0.83 25.30
C MET A 51 -35.74 -0.46 25.14
N LYS A 52 -36.25 -1.61 25.60
CA LYS A 52 -35.59 -2.92 25.43
C LYS A 52 -35.44 -3.28 23.95
N GLN A 53 -36.49 -3.09 23.15
CA GLN A 53 -36.46 -3.36 21.70
C GLN A 53 -35.45 -2.46 20.98
N CYS A 54 -35.50 -1.16 21.22
CA CYS A 54 -34.58 -0.17 20.66
C CYS A 54 -33.12 -0.45 21.05
N SER A 55 -32.88 -0.79 22.31
CA SER A 55 -31.55 -1.17 22.79
C SER A 55 -31.03 -2.43 22.10
N ALA A 56 -31.88 -3.45 21.92
CA ALA A 56 -31.52 -4.67 21.21
C ALA A 56 -31.23 -4.44 19.72
N ALA A 57 -31.96 -3.53 19.05
CA ALA A 57 -31.70 -3.13 17.68
C ALA A 57 -30.33 -2.44 17.54
N LEU A 58 -30.03 -1.45 18.40
CA LEU A 58 -28.75 -0.76 18.41
C LEU A 58 -27.57 -1.71 18.69
N ALA A 59 -27.73 -2.65 19.61
CA ALA A 59 -26.71 -3.65 19.92
C ALA A 59 -26.36 -4.54 18.71
N LYS A 60 -27.31 -4.74 17.78
CA LYS A 60 -27.08 -5.48 16.52
C LYS A 60 -26.57 -4.61 15.38
N GLY A 61 -26.46 -3.29 15.59
CA GLY A 61 -26.11 -2.33 14.54
C GLY A 61 -27.25 -2.07 13.54
N ASP A 62 -28.49 -2.39 13.92
CA ASP A 62 -29.64 -2.06 13.09
C ASP A 62 -30.05 -0.60 13.31
N LEU A 63 -29.54 0.26 12.45
CA LEU A 63 -29.82 1.69 12.47
C LEU A 63 -31.04 2.08 11.62
N LYS A 64 -31.54 1.17 10.77
CA LYS A 64 -32.61 1.53 9.83
C LYS A 64 -33.99 1.37 10.43
N ASP A 65 -34.18 0.36 11.26
CA ASP A 65 -35.48 0.05 11.87
C ASP A 65 -35.64 0.70 13.26
N PHE A 66 -34.76 1.63 13.63
CA PHE A 66 -34.78 2.34 14.91
C PHE A 66 -35.80 3.51 14.89
N HIS A 67 -37.01 3.24 15.38
CA HIS A 67 -38.10 4.23 15.43
C HIS A 67 -38.78 4.25 16.81
N PRO A 68 -38.09 4.67 17.89
CA PRO A 68 -38.75 4.85 19.19
C PRO A 68 -39.82 5.95 19.11
N SER A 69 -40.90 5.75 19.85
CA SER A 69 -41.95 6.73 20.09
C SER A 69 -41.35 8.06 20.55
N GLN A 70 -41.90 9.16 20.03
CA GLN A 70 -41.52 10.50 20.46
C GLN A 70 -41.82 10.70 21.95
N GLU A 71 -42.85 10.04 22.47
CA GLU A 71 -43.31 10.21 23.85
C GLU A 71 -42.50 9.38 24.86
N ASN A 72 -41.68 8.42 24.39
CA ASN A 72 -40.91 7.57 25.29
C ASN A 72 -39.58 8.22 25.70
N PHE A 73 -39.61 8.85 26.87
CA PHE A 73 -38.46 9.51 27.50
C PHE A 73 -37.31 8.56 27.88
N LEU A 74 -37.58 7.26 28.06
CA LEU A 74 -36.54 6.28 28.37
C LEU A 74 -35.59 6.03 27.18
N CYS A 75 -36.04 6.37 25.96
CA CYS A 75 -35.27 6.19 24.74
C CYS A 75 -34.38 7.38 24.36
N ASP A 76 -34.36 8.49 25.11
CA ASP A 76 -33.66 9.72 24.69
C ASP A 76 -32.14 9.51 24.51
N ASN A 77 -31.50 8.79 25.42
CA ASN A 77 -30.09 8.44 25.26
C ASN A 77 -29.86 7.45 24.10
N LEU A 78 -30.80 6.54 23.85
CA LEU A 78 -30.73 5.61 22.73
C LEU A 78 -30.87 6.36 21.39
N LYS A 79 -31.74 7.37 21.31
CA LYS A 79 -31.87 8.27 20.15
C LYS A 79 -30.56 9.02 19.88
N ASN A 80 -29.90 9.53 20.92
CA ASN A 80 -28.59 10.17 20.78
C ASN A 80 -27.50 9.19 20.31
N ILE A 81 -27.48 7.96 20.84
CA ILE A 81 -26.54 6.92 20.41
C ILE A 81 -26.81 6.55 18.94
N HIS A 82 -28.07 6.38 18.55
CA HIS A 82 -28.47 6.10 17.17
C HIS A 82 -27.96 7.17 16.20
N ALA A 83 -28.24 8.45 16.48
CA ALA A 83 -27.78 9.56 15.66
C ALA A 83 -26.24 9.60 15.55
N ASN A 84 -25.53 9.41 16.67
CA ASN A 84 -24.08 9.32 16.67
C ASN A 84 -23.55 8.17 15.79
N LEU A 85 -24.19 6.99 15.84
CA LEU A 85 -23.81 5.84 15.01
C LEU A 85 -24.10 6.06 13.53
N GLU A 86 -25.19 6.74 13.18
CA GLU A 86 -25.49 7.12 11.79
C GLU A 86 -24.42 8.07 11.24
N HIS A 87 -24.09 9.11 12.00
CA HIS A 87 -23.03 10.05 11.64
C HIS A 87 -21.68 9.35 11.50
N LEU A 88 -21.29 8.49 12.45
CA LEU A 88 -20.06 7.71 12.35
C LEU A 88 -20.03 6.84 11.10
N THR A 89 -21.13 6.17 10.80
CA THR A 89 -21.25 5.31 9.62
C THR A 89 -21.04 6.12 8.34
N TRP A 90 -21.59 7.34 8.29
CA TRP A 90 -21.36 8.24 7.17
C TRP A 90 -19.90 8.71 7.10
N GLN A 91 -19.30 9.12 8.22
CA GLN A 91 -17.90 9.59 8.27
C GLN A 91 -16.92 8.49 7.86
N ALA A 92 -17.11 7.26 8.36
CA ALA A 92 -16.31 6.10 7.97
C ALA A 92 -16.35 5.84 6.46
N LYS A 93 -17.52 6.03 5.81
CA LYS A 93 -17.65 5.92 4.35
C LYS A 93 -16.88 7.01 3.60
N GLN A 94 -16.77 8.24 4.15
CA GLN A 94 -15.97 9.30 3.53
C GLN A 94 -14.47 9.03 3.68
N VAL A 95 -14.03 8.58 4.87
CA VAL A 95 -12.65 8.16 5.10
C VAL A 95 -12.26 7.03 4.15
N ALA A 96 -13.15 6.04 3.94
CA ALA A 96 -12.92 4.96 2.99
C ALA A 96 -12.78 5.43 1.52
N LYS A 97 -13.30 6.62 1.18
CA LYS A 97 -13.13 7.25 -0.13
C LYS A 97 -11.88 8.14 -0.21
N GLY A 98 -11.07 8.19 0.85
CA GLY A 98 -9.85 9.00 0.93
C GLY A 98 -10.04 10.40 1.51
N ASP A 99 -11.21 10.74 2.05
CA ASP A 99 -11.39 12.00 2.77
C ASP A 99 -10.93 11.87 4.23
N TYR A 100 -9.64 12.10 4.47
CA TYR A 100 -9.06 12.09 5.82
C TYR A 100 -9.22 13.41 6.58
N SER A 101 -10.00 14.37 6.06
CA SER A 101 -10.35 15.59 6.81
C SER A 101 -11.47 15.35 7.84
N GLN A 102 -12.11 14.17 7.77
CA GLN A 102 -13.14 13.76 8.70
C GLN A 102 -12.62 13.71 10.14
N HIS A 103 -13.49 14.13 11.06
CA HIS A 103 -13.15 14.19 12.48
C HIS A 103 -14.37 13.86 13.34
N VAL A 104 -14.20 12.98 14.30
CA VAL A 104 -15.22 12.59 15.28
C VAL A 104 -14.99 13.35 16.59
N SER A 105 -16.00 14.01 17.14
CA SER A 105 -15.90 14.77 18.40
C SER A 105 -16.73 14.19 19.56
N TYR A 106 -17.41 13.09 19.32
CA TYR A 106 -18.35 12.44 20.24
C TYR A 106 -17.92 10.99 20.52
N LEU A 107 -18.55 10.32 21.49
CA LEU A 107 -18.18 8.96 21.96
C LEU A 107 -16.82 8.86 22.68
N GLY A 108 -16.34 9.97 23.26
CA GLY A 108 -15.22 9.96 24.21
C GLY A 108 -13.96 9.34 23.63
N GLU A 109 -13.40 8.33 24.31
CA GLU A 109 -12.15 7.66 23.91
C GLU A 109 -12.19 7.03 22.52
N PHE A 110 -13.38 6.61 22.06
CA PHE A 110 -13.53 6.10 20.69
C PHE A 110 -13.13 7.14 19.66
N SER A 111 -13.51 8.41 19.85
CA SER A 111 -13.12 9.49 18.92
C SER A 111 -11.62 9.65 18.82
N VAL A 112 -10.90 9.54 19.94
CA VAL A 112 -9.44 9.69 19.99
C VAL A 112 -8.77 8.58 19.17
N ALA A 113 -9.18 7.34 19.37
CA ALA A 113 -8.67 6.20 18.62
C ALA A 113 -9.00 6.30 17.12
N PHE A 114 -10.24 6.64 16.79
CA PHE A 114 -10.70 6.75 15.41
C PHE A 114 -9.98 7.87 14.64
N ASN A 115 -9.85 9.06 15.23
CA ASN A 115 -9.15 10.17 14.59
C ASN A 115 -7.64 9.90 14.46
N THR A 116 -7.04 9.23 15.44
CA THR A 116 -5.63 8.78 15.34
C THR A 116 -5.45 7.84 14.14
N MET A 117 -6.38 6.89 13.94
CA MET A 117 -6.36 6.00 12.77
C MET A 117 -6.47 6.79 11.46
N ILE A 118 -7.35 7.80 11.38
CA ILE A 118 -7.46 8.68 10.19
C ILE A 118 -6.12 9.39 9.90
N SER A 119 -5.49 9.99 10.91
CA SER A 119 -4.21 10.67 10.75
C SER A 119 -3.11 9.73 10.25
N GLN A 120 -3.05 8.50 10.79
CA GLN A 120 -2.08 7.51 10.33
C GLN A 120 -2.34 7.05 8.88
N LEU A 121 -3.60 6.93 8.46
CA LEU A 121 -3.93 6.61 7.06
C LEU A 121 -3.47 7.73 6.12
N GLN A 122 -3.73 8.99 6.49
CA GLN A 122 -3.30 10.15 5.72
C GLN A 122 -1.78 10.21 5.58
N GLU A 123 -1.05 9.96 6.67
CA GLU A 123 0.42 9.96 6.67
C GLU A 123 0.98 8.85 5.77
N ARG A 124 0.43 7.62 5.88
CA ARG A 124 0.84 6.51 5.01
C ARG A 124 0.59 6.80 3.54
N GLU A 125 -0.58 7.32 3.18
CA GLU A 125 -0.88 7.65 1.79
C GLU A 125 0.07 8.73 1.26
N LYS A 126 0.38 9.76 2.07
CA LYS A 126 1.36 10.79 1.70
C LYS A 126 2.75 10.19 1.48
N SER A 127 3.19 9.30 2.37
CA SER A 127 4.49 8.63 2.26
C SER A 127 4.59 7.83 0.97
N LEU A 128 3.55 7.03 0.65
CA LEU A 128 3.52 6.22 -0.56
C LEU A 128 3.54 7.06 -1.84
N LYS A 129 2.81 8.19 -1.86
CA LYS A 129 2.85 9.12 -3.00
C LYS A 129 4.24 9.71 -3.19
N ASN A 130 4.86 10.18 -2.12
CA ASN A 130 6.22 10.73 -2.17
C ASN A 130 7.23 9.68 -2.63
N GLU A 131 7.14 8.45 -2.14
CA GLU A 131 8.02 7.35 -2.55
C GLU A 131 7.88 7.04 -4.04
N ALA A 132 6.65 6.95 -4.54
CA ALA A 132 6.38 6.74 -5.97
C ALA A 132 6.88 7.90 -6.84
N GLU A 133 6.80 9.15 -6.36
CA GLU A 133 7.37 10.32 -7.05
C GLU A 133 8.90 10.28 -7.08
N MET A 134 9.54 9.92 -5.96
CA MET A 134 10.99 9.78 -5.87
C MET A 134 11.50 8.65 -6.78
N GLU A 135 10.82 7.50 -6.80
CA GLU A 135 11.18 6.37 -7.66
C GLU A 135 11.06 6.72 -9.16
N LYS A 136 10.02 7.47 -9.54
CA LYS A 136 9.87 8.00 -10.90
C LYS A 136 11.02 8.95 -11.25
N ALA A 137 11.30 9.93 -10.39
CA ALA A 137 12.39 10.89 -10.60
C ALA A 137 13.76 10.19 -10.68
N HIS A 138 13.97 9.16 -9.86
CA HIS A 138 15.17 8.34 -9.88
C HIS A 138 15.32 7.57 -11.20
N THR A 139 14.24 6.93 -11.66
CA THR A 139 14.22 6.21 -12.94
C THR A 139 14.47 7.14 -14.13
N GLU A 140 13.86 8.32 -14.14
CA GLU A 140 14.11 9.35 -15.16
C GLU A 140 15.56 9.81 -15.17
N SER A 141 16.15 9.99 -13.98
CA SER A 141 17.56 10.33 -13.84
C SER A 141 18.48 9.24 -14.39
N ILE A 142 18.23 7.97 -14.04
CA ILE A 142 18.99 6.82 -14.59
C ILE A 142 18.88 6.79 -16.12
N LYS A 143 17.67 6.95 -16.68
CA LYS A 143 17.48 7.01 -18.13
C LYS A 143 18.30 8.13 -18.77
N LYS A 144 18.31 9.32 -18.16
CA LYS A 144 19.08 10.46 -18.67
C LYS A 144 20.59 10.17 -18.66
N TYR A 145 21.12 9.59 -17.58
CA TYR A 145 22.53 9.20 -17.50
C TYR A 145 22.88 8.11 -18.52
N ASN A 146 22.04 7.09 -18.65
CA ASN A 146 22.23 6.01 -19.63
C ASN A 146 22.22 6.55 -21.07
N CYS A 147 21.29 7.45 -21.42
CA CYS A 147 21.28 8.08 -22.73
C CYS A 147 22.56 8.89 -23.00
N LEU A 148 23.06 9.62 -22.01
CA LEU A 148 24.29 10.40 -22.16
C LEU A 148 25.51 9.48 -22.36
N LEU A 149 25.61 8.39 -21.60
CA LEU A 149 26.66 7.39 -21.75
C LEU A 149 26.63 6.74 -23.14
N MET A 150 25.44 6.34 -23.61
CA MET A 150 25.28 5.79 -24.96
C MET A 150 25.67 6.80 -26.05
N GLU A 151 25.35 8.08 -25.89
CA GLU A 151 25.80 9.12 -26.83
C GLU A 151 27.32 9.30 -26.85
N PHE A 152 28.01 9.18 -25.71
CA PHE A 152 29.47 9.23 -25.67
C PHE A 152 30.12 8.01 -26.34
N ILE A 153 29.57 6.80 -26.12
CA ILE A 153 30.02 5.58 -26.81
C ILE A 153 29.82 5.73 -28.32
N ARG A 154 28.65 6.22 -28.75
CA ARG A 154 28.36 6.42 -30.17
C ARG A 154 29.28 7.46 -30.83
N ARG A 155 29.64 8.55 -30.12
CA ARG A 155 30.49 9.62 -30.67
C ARG A 155 31.97 9.27 -30.70
N SER A 156 32.45 8.45 -29.77
CA SER A 156 33.85 7.99 -29.76
C SER A 156 34.15 7.03 -30.92
N ASN A 157 33.11 6.48 -31.58
CA ASN A 157 33.23 5.38 -32.55
C ASN A 157 33.93 4.15 -31.94
N ASP A 158 33.96 4.06 -30.61
CA ASP A 158 34.50 2.90 -29.92
C ASP A 158 33.40 1.82 -29.91
N ASP A 159 33.83 0.59 -30.13
CA ASP A 159 33.01 -0.59 -29.91
C ASP A 159 33.25 -1.09 -28.48
N ILE A 160 32.19 -1.51 -27.80
CA ILE A 160 32.31 -2.05 -26.45
C ILE A 160 31.55 -3.35 -26.36
N PHE A 161 32.20 -4.41 -25.92
CA PHE A 161 31.50 -5.62 -25.50
C PHE A 161 32.04 -6.19 -24.21
N VAL A 162 31.18 -6.94 -23.54
CA VAL A 162 31.44 -7.55 -22.23
C VAL A 162 31.47 -9.06 -22.40
N THR A 163 32.51 -9.73 -21.89
CA THR A 163 32.63 -11.19 -21.90
C THR A 163 32.62 -11.75 -20.48
N ASP A 164 32.06 -12.95 -20.31
CA ASP A 164 32.17 -13.71 -19.06
C ASP A 164 33.62 -14.17 -18.83
N VAL A 165 34.14 -14.02 -17.61
CA VAL A 165 35.54 -14.38 -17.28
C VAL A 165 35.82 -15.87 -17.45
N HIS A 166 34.83 -16.73 -17.25
CA HIS A 166 34.99 -18.18 -17.27
C HIS A 166 34.71 -18.80 -18.63
N THR A 167 33.63 -18.36 -19.30
CA THR A 167 33.21 -18.93 -20.59
C THR A 167 33.76 -18.16 -21.79
N ASN A 168 34.17 -16.90 -21.60
CA ASN A 168 34.49 -15.93 -22.66
C ASN A 168 33.30 -15.68 -23.62
N GLU A 169 32.07 -16.02 -23.21
CA GLU A 169 30.87 -15.69 -23.98
C GLU A 169 30.56 -14.20 -23.89
N ILE A 170 30.13 -13.61 -25.00
CA ILE A 170 29.74 -12.19 -25.04
C ILE A 170 28.38 -12.03 -24.34
N LEU A 171 28.39 -11.30 -23.22
CA LEU A 171 27.22 -11.02 -22.39
C LEU A 171 26.40 -9.83 -22.89
N GLU A 172 27.08 -8.79 -23.39
CA GLU A 172 26.46 -7.57 -23.92
C GLU A 172 27.42 -6.91 -24.92
N ALA A 173 26.90 -6.31 -25.99
CA ALA A 173 27.72 -5.63 -27.00
C ALA A 173 27.03 -4.37 -27.54
N SER A 174 27.77 -3.27 -27.58
CA SER A 174 27.44 -2.04 -28.29
C SER A 174 28.30 -1.97 -29.55
N ARG A 175 27.66 -2.22 -30.71
CA ARG A 175 28.31 -2.30 -32.03
C ARG A 175 28.05 -1.03 -32.84
N ASN A 176 29.12 -0.37 -33.21
CA ASN A 176 29.25 0.73 -34.15
C ASN A 176 29.94 0.27 -35.44
N LYS A 177 31.10 -0.39 -35.36
CA LYS A 177 31.91 -0.75 -36.55
C LYS A 177 32.30 -2.23 -36.63
N ILE A 178 32.57 -2.89 -35.51
CA ILE A 178 32.92 -4.32 -35.53
C ILE A 178 31.71 -5.21 -35.81
N HIS A 179 31.95 -6.30 -36.53
CA HIS A 179 30.98 -7.38 -36.75
C HIS A 179 31.34 -8.62 -35.92
N LEU A 180 30.47 -9.62 -35.95
CA LEU A 180 30.59 -10.83 -35.14
C LEU A 180 31.90 -11.60 -35.39
N GLU A 181 32.44 -11.54 -36.61
CA GLU A 181 33.70 -12.19 -36.97
C GLU A 181 34.90 -11.54 -36.25
N GLN A 182 34.99 -10.20 -36.26
CA GLN A 182 36.04 -9.49 -35.53
C GLN A 182 35.89 -9.67 -34.01
N GLU A 183 34.67 -9.75 -33.48
CA GLU A 183 34.45 -10.04 -32.05
C GLU A 183 35.08 -11.38 -31.65
N GLN A 184 34.93 -12.43 -32.46
CA GLN A 184 35.52 -13.74 -32.19
C GLN A 184 37.05 -13.71 -32.25
N GLU A 185 37.62 -13.02 -33.24
CA GLU A 185 39.08 -12.84 -33.36
C GLU A 185 39.65 -12.10 -32.16
N ILE A 186 38.97 -11.05 -31.70
CA ILE A 186 39.32 -10.28 -30.50
C ILE A 186 39.27 -11.19 -29.25
N VAL A 187 38.19 -11.95 -29.07
CA VAL A 187 38.06 -12.86 -27.92
C VAL A 187 39.16 -13.92 -27.91
N GLU A 188 39.46 -14.55 -29.04
CA GLU A 188 40.54 -15.55 -29.11
C GLU A 188 41.90 -14.92 -28.83
N LYS A 189 42.19 -13.75 -29.39
CA LYS A 189 43.44 -13.04 -29.13
C LYS A 189 43.56 -12.64 -27.66
N PHE A 190 42.46 -12.24 -27.02
CA PHE A 190 42.48 -11.86 -25.61
C PHE A 190 42.83 -13.04 -24.69
N LYS A 191 42.43 -14.28 -25.02
CA LYS A 191 42.85 -15.47 -24.27
C LYS A 191 44.38 -15.62 -24.28
N GLU A 192 45.03 -15.33 -25.40
CA GLU A 192 46.49 -15.31 -25.48
C GLU A 192 47.10 -14.20 -24.61
N VAL A 193 46.51 -13.01 -24.62
CA VAL A 193 46.93 -11.87 -23.79
C VAL A 193 46.84 -12.22 -22.30
N LEU A 194 45.76 -12.89 -21.87
CA LEU A 194 45.60 -13.36 -20.50
C LEU A 194 46.63 -14.43 -20.13
N ALA A 195 46.95 -15.36 -21.05
CA ALA A 195 47.94 -16.41 -20.82
C ALA A 195 49.38 -15.87 -20.69
N GLN A 196 49.67 -14.73 -21.32
CA GLN A 196 50.98 -14.08 -21.31
C GLN A 196 51.10 -12.98 -20.26
N GLY A 197 49.97 -12.44 -19.79
CA GLY A 197 49.91 -11.33 -18.84
C GLY A 197 50.07 -11.74 -17.39
N ASP A 198 50.33 -10.76 -16.53
CA ASP A 198 50.35 -10.95 -15.07
C ASP A 198 48.93 -11.19 -14.56
N SER A 199 48.71 -12.33 -13.91
CA SER A 199 47.42 -12.73 -13.33
C SER A 199 46.89 -11.79 -12.25
N SER A 200 47.73 -10.87 -11.75
CA SER A 200 47.33 -9.83 -10.79
C SER A 200 46.85 -8.52 -11.44
N SER A 201 46.99 -8.38 -12.77
CA SER A 201 46.53 -7.20 -13.50
C SER A 201 45.01 -7.12 -13.56
N GLN A 202 44.45 -5.93 -13.44
CA GLN A 202 42.99 -5.69 -13.59
C GLN A 202 42.64 -5.01 -14.92
N GLN A 203 43.63 -4.64 -15.71
CA GLN A 203 43.50 -3.97 -17.00
C GLN A 203 44.62 -4.43 -17.95
N TRP A 204 44.27 -4.64 -19.21
CA TRP A 204 45.19 -5.00 -20.29
C TRP A 204 44.98 -4.06 -21.47
N GLN A 205 46.07 -3.60 -22.05
CA GLN A 205 46.07 -2.83 -23.29
C GLN A 205 46.87 -3.58 -24.35
N TRP A 206 46.26 -3.78 -25.51
CA TRP A 206 46.81 -4.61 -26.58
C TRP A 206 46.25 -4.19 -27.94
N ILE A 207 46.86 -4.71 -29.01
CA ILE A 207 46.48 -4.41 -30.39
C ILE A 207 46.32 -5.73 -31.14
N ILE A 208 45.35 -5.78 -32.05
CA ILE A 208 45.14 -6.88 -32.99
C ILE A 208 44.92 -6.32 -34.39
N THR A 209 45.52 -6.97 -35.38
CA THR A 209 45.14 -6.83 -36.79
C THR A 209 44.35 -8.06 -37.19
N THR A 210 43.09 -7.87 -37.56
CA THR A 210 42.16 -8.94 -37.93
C THR A 210 42.42 -9.44 -39.36
N HIS A 211 41.79 -10.55 -39.73
CA HIS A 211 41.98 -11.16 -41.05
C HIS A 211 41.58 -10.26 -42.23
N ASP A 212 40.65 -9.33 -42.01
CA ASP A 212 40.22 -8.31 -42.98
C ASP A 212 41.16 -7.10 -43.08
N GLN A 213 42.33 -7.16 -42.42
CA GLN A 213 43.32 -6.08 -42.32
C GLN A 213 42.87 -4.85 -41.52
N SER A 214 41.74 -4.92 -40.81
CA SER A 214 41.41 -3.91 -39.80
C SER A 214 42.31 -4.05 -38.58
N SER A 215 42.71 -2.93 -37.98
CA SER A 215 43.54 -2.91 -36.78
C SER A 215 42.81 -2.22 -35.64
N TYR A 216 42.81 -2.87 -34.47
CA TYR A 216 42.06 -2.42 -33.30
C TYR A 216 42.99 -2.29 -32.10
N ARG A 217 42.91 -1.14 -31.43
CA ARG A 217 43.50 -0.91 -30.10
C ARG A 217 42.46 -1.22 -29.05
N ILE A 218 42.79 -2.11 -28.11
CA ILE A 218 41.82 -2.66 -27.19
C ILE A 218 42.30 -2.46 -25.76
N VAL A 219 41.43 -1.90 -24.93
CA VAL A 219 41.59 -1.84 -23.47
C VAL A 219 40.58 -2.79 -22.86
N SER A 220 41.06 -3.84 -22.22
CA SER A 220 40.23 -4.84 -21.54
C SER A 220 40.35 -4.65 -20.03
N ILE A 221 39.24 -4.56 -19.32
CA ILE A 221 39.21 -4.28 -17.88
C ILE A 221 38.37 -5.36 -17.18
N LEU A 222 38.89 -5.89 -16.07
CA LEU A 222 38.14 -6.78 -15.18
C LEU A 222 37.07 -5.96 -14.42
N THR A 223 35.82 -6.37 -14.53
CA THR A 223 34.67 -5.68 -13.95
C THR A 223 33.63 -6.69 -13.43
N GLU A 224 32.56 -6.19 -12.81
CA GLU A 224 31.36 -6.96 -12.50
C GLU A 224 30.22 -6.50 -13.42
N TRP A 225 29.62 -7.43 -14.17
CA TRP A 225 28.46 -7.18 -15.01
C TRP A 225 27.29 -8.07 -14.60
N ARG A 226 26.18 -7.47 -14.18
CA ARG A 226 24.98 -8.18 -13.68
C ARG A 226 25.31 -9.25 -12.62
N HIS A 227 26.20 -8.92 -11.69
CA HIS A 227 26.67 -9.82 -10.61
C HIS A 227 27.53 -11.00 -11.07
N VAL A 228 28.08 -10.92 -12.28
CA VAL A 228 29.01 -11.92 -12.82
C VAL A 228 30.36 -11.25 -13.08
N PRO A 229 31.49 -11.86 -12.67
CA PRO A 229 32.82 -11.40 -13.07
C PRO A 229 32.95 -11.39 -14.60
N ALA A 230 33.29 -10.25 -15.16
CA ALA A 230 33.30 -10.03 -16.60
C ALA A 230 34.53 -9.22 -17.04
N TYR A 231 34.91 -9.32 -18.30
CA TYR A 231 35.84 -8.40 -18.95
C TYR A 231 35.06 -7.42 -19.84
N ALA A 232 35.27 -6.13 -19.64
CA ALA A 232 34.79 -5.10 -20.56
C ALA A 232 35.90 -4.73 -21.54
N HIS A 233 35.64 -4.87 -22.84
CA HIS A 233 36.58 -4.57 -23.92
C HIS A 233 36.17 -3.27 -24.60
N PHE A 234 37.02 -2.26 -24.52
CA PHE A 234 36.90 -0.99 -25.24
C PHE A 234 37.77 -1.06 -26.49
N ILE A 235 37.17 -0.94 -27.66
CA ILE A 235 37.78 -1.27 -28.94
C ILE A 235 37.76 -0.03 -29.81
N GLN A 236 38.95 0.47 -30.11
CA GLN A 236 39.16 1.62 -30.95
C GLN A 236 39.73 1.16 -32.29
N ASP A 237 39.05 1.49 -33.39
CA ASP A 237 39.54 1.27 -34.75
C ASP A 237 40.70 2.23 -35.04
N VAL A 238 41.90 1.66 -35.21
CA VAL A 238 43.16 2.35 -35.48
C VAL A 238 43.72 1.97 -36.85
N THR A 239 42.90 1.39 -37.73
CA THR A 239 43.32 0.89 -39.05
C THR A 239 44.03 1.96 -39.88
N SER A 240 43.48 3.18 -39.89
CA SER A 240 44.10 4.31 -40.62
C SER A 240 45.43 4.77 -39.99
N GLU A 241 45.54 4.72 -38.66
CA GLU A 241 46.78 5.10 -37.94
C GLU A 241 47.91 4.11 -38.25
N GLU A 242 47.61 2.80 -38.23
CA GLU A 242 48.59 1.73 -38.52
C GLU A 242 49.01 1.73 -40.00
N MET A 243 48.09 2.05 -40.94
CA MET A 243 48.43 2.20 -42.36
C MET A 243 49.37 3.39 -42.64
N GLU A 244 49.27 4.49 -41.89
CA GLU A 244 50.18 5.63 -42.01
C GLU A 244 51.58 5.34 -41.42
N HIS A 245 51.67 4.56 -40.34
CA HIS A 245 52.95 4.20 -39.72
C HIS A 245 53.67 3.03 -40.41
N GLY A 246 52.94 2.17 -41.15
CA GLY A 246 53.50 1.07 -41.96
C GLY A 246 54.04 1.48 -43.34
N LEU A 247 54.04 2.77 -43.69
CA LEU A 247 54.46 3.31 -44.99
C LEU A 247 55.82 4.07 -44.97
N LEU A 248 56.67 3.84 -43.97
CA LEU A 248 58.08 4.29 -43.94
C LEU A 248 59.07 3.14 -44.05
#